data_AF-A0A3F2YX78-F1
#
_entry.id   AF-A0A3F2YX78-F1
#
_cell.length_a   1.000
_cell.length_b   1.000
_cell.length_c   1.000
_cell.angle_alpha   90.00
_cell.angle_beta   90.00
_cell.angle_gamma   90.00
#
_symmetry.space_group_name_H-M   'P 1'
#
loop_
_entity.id
_entity.type
_entity.pdbx_description
1 polymer ?
#
loop_
_entity_poly.entity_id
_entity_poly.type
_entity_poly.pdbx_seq_one_letter_code
_entity_poly.pdbx_strand_id
1 'polypeptide(L)'
;MVQQTLPIVKLPYLIYFLICCVHNIGAFAIYGGLGLWFPDIMNQVFSQDASDVGKKVCAILQRNETLPALTEIELCDDDVKIETFVYTLLLGVIGCIYALITSAVLGKFDQKVMMVFNCIVAGICGIALQFIANSYAVAILFCLEIVFAGYCVLLVNANVVAIFPTNVRAMAVALTNMIGRLSCFVASAVIGLLMLQNCPVTFYMLSVLLFLCAGLTFLLPKK
;
A
#
# COMPACT_ATOMS: atom_id res chain seq x y z
N MET A 1 -22.86 24.57 4.13
CA MET A 1 -21.63 23.74 4.23
C MET A 1 -21.09 23.65 5.65
N VAL A 2 -20.81 24.77 6.35
CA VAL A 2 -20.25 24.74 7.74
C VAL A 2 -21.12 23.95 8.75
N GLN A 3 -22.45 24.03 8.66
CA GLN A 3 -23.36 23.27 9.53
C GLN A 3 -23.29 21.74 9.34
N GLN A 4 -22.85 21.26 8.17
CA GLN A 4 -22.70 19.81 7.90
C GLN A 4 -21.37 19.25 8.42
N THR A 5 -20.34 20.08 8.56
CA THR A 5 -19.00 19.69 9.06
C THR A 5 -18.91 19.76 10.58
N LEU A 6 -19.71 20.63 11.20
CA LEU A 6 -19.78 20.79 12.65
C LEU A 6 -19.93 19.47 13.44
N PRO A 7 -20.74 18.49 13.02
CA PRO A 7 -20.92 17.23 13.76
C PRO A 7 -19.68 16.33 13.73
N ILE A 8 -18.86 16.42 12.68
CA ILE A 8 -17.62 15.62 12.52
C ILE A 8 -16.52 16.17 13.44
N VAL A 9 -16.48 17.50 13.63
CA VAL A 9 -15.47 18.19 14.43
C VAL A 9 -15.75 18.10 15.94
N LYS A 10 -16.92 17.59 16.35
CA LYS A 10 -17.22 17.36 17.77
C LYS A 10 -16.45 16.16 18.31
N LEU A 11 -15.80 16.36 19.45
CA LEU A 11 -15.27 15.25 20.26
C LEU A 11 -16.45 14.37 20.74
N PRO A 12 -16.39 13.03 20.69
CA PRO A 12 -15.25 12.15 20.35
C PRO A 12 -15.11 11.77 18.86
N TYR A 13 -16.06 12.14 18.00
CA TYR A 13 -16.07 11.76 16.57
C TYR A 13 -14.85 12.26 15.80
N LEU A 14 -14.28 13.41 16.19
CA LEU A 14 -13.05 13.93 15.60
C LEU A 14 -11.85 12.97 15.76
N ILE A 15 -11.72 12.29 16.91
CA ILE A 15 -10.63 11.33 17.13
C ILE A 15 -10.79 10.13 16.20
N TYR A 16 -12.01 9.59 16.10
CA TYR A 16 -12.29 8.47 15.21
C TYR A 16 -12.08 8.85 13.74
N PHE A 17 -12.44 10.08 13.36
CA PHE A 17 -12.16 10.63 12.04
C PHE A 17 -10.66 10.66 11.74
N LEU A 18 -9.85 11.21 12.65
CA LEU A 18 -8.39 11.26 12.50
C LEU A 18 -7.77 9.88 12.39
N ILE A 19 -8.23 8.91 13.20
CA ILE A 19 -7.75 7.53 13.09
C ILE A 19 -8.08 6.93 11.71
N CYS A 20 -9.30 7.17 11.21
CA CYS A 20 -9.68 6.72 9.86
C CYS A 20 -8.83 7.38 8.78
N CYS A 21 -8.48 8.67 8.94
CA CYS A 21 -7.58 9.38 8.03
C CYS A 21 -6.17 8.78 8.05
N VAL A 22 -5.58 8.52 9.22
CA VAL A 22 -4.25 7.89 9.32
C VAL A 22 -4.23 6.53 8.61
N HIS A 23 -5.28 5.74 8.81
CA HIS A 23 -5.39 4.45 8.14
C HIS A 23 -5.50 4.58 6.62
N ASN A 24 -6.34 5.51 6.15
CA ASN A 24 -6.52 5.77 4.73
C ASN A 24 -5.21 6.29 4.09
N ILE A 25 -4.45 7.12 4.80
CA ILE A 25 -3.12 7.59 4.38
C ILE A 25 -2.17 6.40 4.18
N GLY A 26 -2.03 5.52 5.18
CA GLY A 26 -1.14 4.36 5.07
C GLY A 26 -1.56 3.40 3.95
N ALA A 27 -2.85 3.13 3.84
CA ALA A 27 -3.40 2.26 2.81
C ALA A 27 -3.17 2.82 1.38
N PHE A 28 -3.44 4.11 1.15
CA PHE A 28 -3.21 4.74 -0.16
C PHE A 28 -1.73 4.95 -0.49
N ALA A 29 -0.88 5.20 0.51
CA ALA A 29 0.57 5.30 0.31
C ALA A 29 1.15 3.99 -0.27
N ILE A 30 0.62 2.84 0.13
CA ILE A 30 1.08 1.53 -0.36
C ILE A 30 0.31 1.14 -1.62
N TYR A 31 -1.01 1.06 -1.55
CA TYR A 31 -1.83 0.61 -2.67
C TYR A 31 -1.65 1.49 -3.92
N GLY A 32 -1.67 2.81 -3.73
CA GLY A 32 -1.52 3.77 -4.83
C GLY A 32 -0.09 4.25 -5.01
N GLY A 33 0.62 4.57 -3.92
CA GLY A 33 1.98 5.10 -4.00
C GLY A 33 2.99 4.03 -4.42
N LEU A 34 3.17 3.00 -3.61
CA LEU A 34 4.06 1.88 -3.92
C LEU A 34 3.57 1.08 -5.14
N GLY A 35 2.26 0.93 -5.31
CA GLY A 35 1.65 0.27 -6.47
C GLY A 35 1.95 0.94 -7.81
N LEU A 36 2.22 2.25 -7.84
CA LEU A 36 2.64 2.95 -9.07
C LEU A 36 4.07 2.60 -9.48
N TRP A 37 4.94 2.34 -8.51
CA TRP A 37 6.33 1.94 -8.75
C TRP A 37 6.48 0.45 -9.02
N PHE A 38 5.45 -0.35 -8.72
CA PHE A 38 5.49 -1.81 -8.87
C PHE A 38 5.93 -2.30 -10.26
N PRO A 39 5.38 -1.82 -11.39
CA PRO A 39 5.79 -2.32 -12.71
C PRO A 39 7.26 -2.06 -13.00
N ASP A 40 7.77 -0.89 -12.64
CA ASP A 40 9.17 -0.52 -12.84
C ASP A 40 10.11 -1.36 -11.96
N ILE A 41 9.78 -1.52 -10.68
CA ILE A 41 10.51 -2.40 -9.75
C ILE A 41 10.59 -3.83 -10.30
N MET A 42 9.46 -4.34 -10.79
CA MET A 42 9.39 -5.69 -11.34
C MET A 42 10.20 -5.82 -12.61
N ASN A 43 10.15 -4.83 -13.51
CA ASN A 43 10.97 -4.81 -14.70
C ASN A 43 12.46 -4.91 -14.36
N GLN A 44 12.93 -4.13 -13.38
CA GLN A 44 14.32 -4.18 -12.92
C GLN A 44 14.68 -5.52 -12.25
N VAL A 45 13.78 -6.10 -11.46
CA VAL A 45 13.97 -7.40 -10.80
C VAL A 45 14.05 -8.56 -11.80
N PHE A 46 13.29 -8.51 -12.90
CA PHE A 46 13.30 -9.55 -13.93
C PHE A 46 14.35 -9.30 -15.03
N SER A 47 14.98 -8.13 -15.06
CA SER A 47 16.09 -7.79 -15.97
C SER A 47 17.48 -8.08 -15.40
N GLN A 48 17.56 -8.89 -14.34
CA GLN A 48 18.84 -9.32 -13.76
C GLN A 48 19.70 -10.13 -14.75
N ASP A 49 20.98 -9.77 -14.84
CA ASP A 49 22.01 -10.55 -15.52
C ASP A 49 22.49 -11.73 -14.67
N ALA A 50 23.21 -12.68 -15.28
CA ALA A 50 23.78 -13.85 -14.60
C ALA A 50 24.70 -13.53 -13.40
N SER A 51 25.20 -12.30 -13.29
CA SER A 51 26.02 -11.80 -12.17
C SER A 51 25.20 -11.30 -10.95
N ASP A 52 23.87 -11.17 -11.08
CA ASP A 52 22.97 -10.63 -10.06
C ASP A 52 22.09 -11.70 -9.39
N VAL A 53 22.25 -12.96 -9.77
CA VAL A 53 21.50 -14.09 -9.20
C VAL A 53 21.73 -14.16 -7.69
N GLY A 54 20.66 -13.97 -6.91
CA GLY A 54 20.69 -14.04 -5.45
C GLY A 54 20.92 -12.70 -4.73
N LYS A 55 20.93 -11.57 -5.44
CA LYS A 55 20.88 -10.24 -4.79
C LYS A 55 19.48 -9.92 -4.27
N LYS A 56 19.43 -9.24 -3.11
CA LYS A 56 18.19 -8.74 -2.51
C LYS A 56 17.59 -7.61 -3.35
N VAL A 57 16.27 -7.41 -3.25
CA VAL A 57 15.54 -6.39 -4.02
C VAL A 57 16.19 -5.00 -3.99
N CYS A 58 16.64 -4.53 -2.82
CA CYS A 58 17.26 -3.21 -2.69
C CYS A 58 18.64 -3.09 -3.34
N ALA A 59 19.40 -4.18 -3.42
CA ALA A 59 20.71 -4.18 -4.08
C ALA A 59 20.58 -4.09 -5.62
N ILE A 60 19.44 -4.53 -6.16
CA ILE A 60 19.10 -4.40 -7.58
C ILE A 60 18.75 -2.94 -7.88
N LEU A 61 17.82 -2.38 -7.10
CA LEU A 61 17.29 -1.02 -7.28
C LEU A 61 18.37 0.07 -7.16
N GLN A 62 19.35 -0.09 -6.26
CA GLN A 62 20.39 0.92 -6.04
C GLN A 62 21.58 0.83 -7.03
N ARG A 63 21.72 -0.29 -7.77
CA ARG A 63 22.86 -0.47 -8.70
C ARG A 63 22.81 0.49 -9.89
N ASN A 64 21.60 0.82 -10.36
CA ASN A 64 21.40 1.60 -11.59
C ASN A 64 21.96 3.04 -11.51
N GLU A 65 22.31 3.54 -10.31
CA GLU A 65 22.94 4.87 -10.14
C GLU A 65 24.47 4.83 -10.03
N THR A 66 25.08 3.68 -9.72
CA THR A 66 26.55 3.62 -9.53
C THR A 66 27.34 3.50 -10.83
N LEU A 67 26.67 3.27 -11.97
CA LEU A 67 27.31 3.45 -13.26
C LEU A 67 27.33 4.96 -13.56
N PRO A 68 28.51 5.61 -13.62
CA PRO A 68 28.58 6.94 -14.19
C PRO A 68 28.05 6.86 -15.60
N ALA A 69 27.26 7.86 -16.00
CA ALA A 69 26.80 8.08 -17.37
C ALA A 69 28.00 8.26 -18.33
N LEU A 70 28.71 7.17 -18.60
CA LEU A 70 29.72 7.07 -19.63
C LEU A 70 29.02 6.55 -20.87
N THR A 71 28.47 7.52 -21.61
CA THR A 71 28.64 7.58 -23.07
C THR A 71 28.37 6.28 -23.83
N GLU A 72 27.15 5.78 -23.75
CA GLU A 72 26.54 5.10 -24.89
C GLU A 72 25.05 5.46 -24.87
N ILE A 73 24.57 6.08 -25.95
CA ILE A 73 23.14 6.06 -26.28
C ILE A 73 22.89 4.62 -26.71
N GLU A 74 22.90 3.71 -25.74
CA GLU A 74 22.30 2.41 -25.90
C GLU A 74 20.82 2.74 -26.09
N LEU A 75 20.26 2.39 -27.25
CA LEU A 75 18.82 2.41 -27.45
C LEU A 75 18.23 1.78 -26.19
N CYS A 76 17.44 2.53 -25.40
CA CYS A 76 16.64 1.91 -24.36
C CYS A 76 15.78 0.88 -25.08
N ASP A 77 16.14 -0.39 -24.93
CA ASP A 77 15.25 -1.48 -25.25
C ASP A 77 14.17 -1.42 -24.18
N ASP A 78 13.16 -0.59 -24.42
CA ASP A 78 11.93 -0.45 -23.62
C ASP A 78 11.05 -1.71 -23.81
N ASP A 79 11.66 -2.89 -23.92
CA ASP A 79 10.93 -4.15 -23.99
C ASP A 79 10.49 -4.50 -22.56
N VAL A 80 9.30 -4.00 -22.21
CA VAL A 80 8.60 -4.39 -20.99
C VAL A 80 8.39 -5.90 -21.08
N LYS A 81 9.16 -6.67 -20.30
CA LYS A 81 9.07 -8.12 -20.31
C LYS A 81 7.63 -8.54 -20.06
N ILE A 82 7.15 -9.49 -20.85
CA ILE A 82 5.81 -10.10 -20.74
C ILE A 82 5.52 -10.51 -19.29
N GLU A 83 6.55 -10.94 -18.56
CA GLU A 83 6.48 -11.28 -17.13
C GLU A 83 5.92 -10.13 -16.26
N THR A 84 6.36 -8.88 -16.45
CA THR A 84 5.87 -7.71 -15.70
C THR A 84 4.37 -7.47 -15.94
N PHE A 85 3.92 -7.67 -17.18
CA PHE A 85 2.50 -7.62 -17.52
C PHE A 85 1.72 -8.77 -16.86
N VAL A 86 2.27 -9.98 -16.85
CA VAL A 86 1.68 -11.15 -16.18
C VAL A 86 1.53 -10.92 -14.68
N TYR A 87 2.53 -10.34 -14.00
CA TYR A 87 2.42 -10.06 -12.56
C TYR A 87 1.43 -8.95 -12.22
N THR A 88 1.30 -7.94 -13.09
CA THR A 88 0.27 -6.90 -12.93
C THR A 88 -1.14 -7.47 -13.13
N LEU A 89 -1.31 -8.38 -14.10
CA LEU A 89 -2.56 -9.13 -14.27
C LEU A 89 -2.84 -10.03 -13.06
N LEU A 90 -1.82 -10.71 -12.54
CA LEU A 90 -1.90 -11.58 -11.37
C LEU A 90 -2.27 -10.80 -10.11
N LEU A 91 -1.77 -9.59 -9.93
CA LEU A 91 -2.18 -8.67 -8.87
C LEU A 91 -3.69 -8.37 -8.95
N GLY A 92 -4.21 -8.12 -10.15
CA GLY A 92 -5.64 -7.95 -10.39
C GLY A 92 -6.45 -9.21 -10.05
N VAL A 93 -5.99 -10.39 -10.48
CA VAL A 93 -6.67 -11.68 -10.19
C VAL A 93 -6.69 -12.00 -8.70
N ILE A 94 -5.55 -11.86 -8.01
CA ILE A 94 -5.48 -12.04 -6.55
C ILE A 94 -6.39 -11.02 -5.85
N GLY A 95 -6.38 -9.77 -6.31
CA GLY A 95 -7.28 -8.74 -5.83
C GLY A 95 -8.75 -9.16 -5.94
N CYS A 96 -9.18 -9.67 -7.10
CA CYS A 96 -10.54 -10.15 -7.32
C CYS A 96 -10.91 -11.35 -6.42
N ILE A 97 -10.03 -12.34 -6.30
CA ILE A 97 -10.26 -13.50 -5.43
C ILE A 97 -10.39 -13.05 -3.98
N TYR A 98 -9.50 -12.17 -3.52
CA TYR A 98 -9.57 -11.63 -2.17
C TYR A 98 -10.85 -10.81 -1.94
N ALA A 99 -11.39 -10.15 -2.97
CA ALA A 99 -12.68 -9.44 -2.93
C ALA A 99 -13.83 -10.39 -2.59
N LEU A 100 -13.86 -11.52 -3.28
CA LEU A 100 -14.88 -12.55 -3.10
C LEU A 100 -14.79 -13.18 -1.71
N ILE A 101 -13.57 -13.45 -1.24
CA ILE A 101 -13.33 -13.96 0.11
C ILE A 101 -13.81 -12.93 1.14
N THR A 102 -13.37 -11.68 1.01
CA THR A 102 -13.71 -10.60 1.94
C THR A 102 -15.22 -10.36 1.99
N SER A 103 -15.91 -10.37 0.85
CA SER A 103 -17.37 -10.20 0.80
C SER A 103 -18.12 -11.35 1.47
N ALA A 104 -17.64 -12.60 1.35
CA ALA A 104 -18.21 -13.75 2.06
C ALA A 104 -17.93 -13.70 3.58
N VAL A 105 -16.77 -13.16 3.99
CA VAL A 105 -16.29 -13.13 5.38
C VAL A 105 -16.87 -11.94 6.17
N LEU A 106 -17.18 -10.83 5.49
CA LEU A 106 -17.73 -9.60 6.10
C LEU A 106 -19.05 -9.81 6.87
N GLY A 107 -19.81 -10.87 6.56
CA GLY A 107 -21.01 -11.24 7.32
C GLY A 107 -20.75 -12.02 8.60
N LYS A 108 -19.52 -12.54 8.80
CA LYS A 108 -19.15 -13.42 9.93
C LYS A 108 -18.11 -12.81 10.87
N PHE A 109 -17.25 -11.93 10.37
CA PHE A 109 -16.15 -11.34 11.15
C PHE A 109 -16.30 -9.83 11.28
N ASP A 110 -15.87 -9.31 12.43
CA ASP A 110 -15.82 -7.87 12.66
C ASP A 110 -14.82 -7.18 11.73
N GLN A 111 -15.24 -6.06 11.16
CA GLN A 111 -14.45 -5.22 10.25
C GLN A 111 -13.10 -4.82 10.86
N LYS A 112 -13.04 -4.63 12.19
CA LYS A 112 -11.81 -4.29 12.91
C LYS A 112 -10.79 -5.42 12.92
N VAL A 113 -11.24 -6.65 13.17
CA VAL A 113 -10.36 -7.82 13.23
C VAL A 113 -9.76 -8.05 11.84
N MET A 114 -10.61 -7.93 10.80
CA MET A 114 -10.13 -8.00 9.43
C MET A 114 -9.13 -6.88 9.10
N MET A 115 -9.35 -5.66 9.60
CA MET A 115 -8.45 -4.53 9.36
C MET A 115 -7.08 -4.73 10.01
N VAL A 116 -7.06 -5.18 11.27
CA VAL A 116 -5.82 -5.52 11.98
C VAL A 116 -5.08 -6.65 11.25
N PHE A 117 -5.81 -7.70 10.84
CA PHE A 117 -5.23 -8.81 10.08
C PHE A 117 -4.60 -8.34 8.76
N ASN A 118 -5.32 -7.53 7.97
CA ASN A 118 -4.82 -7.00 6.70
C ASN A 118 -3.55 -6.16 6.91
N CYS A 119 -3.55 -5.24 7.89
CA CYS A 119 -2.38 -4.42 8.19
C CYS A 119 -1.17 -5.24 8.65
N ILE A 120 -1.37 -6.25 9.51
CA ILE A 120 -0.27 -7.09 10.00
C ILE A 120 0.30 -7.92 8.86
N VAL A 121 -0.54 -8.55 8.04
CA VAL A 121 -0.08 -9.37 6.92
C VAL A 121 0.68 -8.51 5.91
N ALA A 122 0.13 -7.35 5.52
CA ALA A 122 0.81 -6.42 4.64
C ALA A 122 2.15 -5.93 5.22
N GLY A 123 2.22 -5.61 6.51
CA GLY A 123 3.45 -5.15 7.17
C GLY A 123 4.51 -6.25 7.26
N ILE A 124 4.10 -7.51 7.51
CA ILE A 124 5.02 -8.66 7.49
C ILE A 124 5.56 -8.89 6.08
N CYS A 125 4.71 -8.78 5.04
CA CYS A 125 5.16 -8.87 3.65
C CYS A 125 6.20 -7.79 3.31
N GLY A 126 5.96 -6.53 3.71
CA GLY A 126 6.90 -5.43 3.49
C GLY A 126 8.25 -5.62 4.17
N ILE A 127 8.28 -6.18 5.37
CA ILE A 127 9.54 -6.56 6.05
C ILE A 127 10.22 -7.73 5.34
N ALA A 128 9.45 -8.77 4.98
CA ALA A 128 9.97 -9.99 4.35
C ALA A 128 10.66 -9.71 3.01
N LEU A 129 10.18 -8.72 2.25
CA LEU A 129 10.79 -8.28 0.99
C LEU A 129 12.29 -7.94 1.13
N GLN A 130 12.75 -7.49 2.30
CA GLN A 130 14.14 -7.12 2.51
C GLN A 130 15.09 -8.32 2.66
N PHE A 131 14.55 -9.49 2.98
CA PHE A 131 15.35 -10.69 3.25
C PHE A 131 15.36 -11.67 2.08
N ILE A 132 14.51 -11.45 1.08
CA ILE A 132 14.28 -12.38 -0.01
C ILE A 132 15.03 -11.93 -1.26
N ALA A 133 15.69 -12.90 -1.91
CA ALA A 133 16.47 -12.70 -3.12
C ALA A 133 15.86 -13.42 -4.34
N ASN A 134 14.80 -14.20 -4.16
CA ASN A 134 14.12 -14.90 -5.25
C ASN A 134 13.11 -13.95 -5.91
N SER A 135 13.27 -13.67 -7.20
CA SER A 135 12.45 -12.74 -7.98
C SER A 135 10.95 -13.08 -7.96
N TYR A 136 10.60 -14.36 -8.03
CA TYR A 136 9.21 -14.82 -7.96
C TYR A 136 8.60 -14.61 -6.57
N ALA A 137 9.39 -14.87 -5.51
CA ALA A 137 8.93 -14.64 -4.14
C ALA A 137 8.76 -13.15 -3.83
N VAL A 138 9.66 -12.30 -4.33
CA VAL A 138 9.55 -10.83 -4.24
C VAL A 138 8.26 -10.36 -4.91
N ALA A 139 8.00 -10.82 -6.14
CA ALA A 139 6.79 -10.50 -6.89
C ALA A 139 5.51 -10.82 -6.11
N ILE A 140 5.42 -12.03 -5.56
CA ILE A 140 4.24 -12.48 -4.81
C ILE A 140 4.06 -11.64 -3.54
N LEU A 141 5.12 -11.39 -2.77
CA LEU A 141 5.03 -10.61 -1.55
C LEU A 141 4.61 -9.17 -1.79
N PHE A 142 5.11 -8.56 -2.86
CA PHE A 142 4.73 -7.21 -3.25
C PHE A 142 3.26 -7.13 -3.66
N CYS A 143 2.78 -8.11 -4.45
CA CYS A 143 1.37 -8.23 -4.79
C CYS A 143 0.50 -8.39 -3.54
N LEU A 144 0.90 -9.23 -2.58
CA LEU A 144 0.17 -9.40 -1.33
C LEU A 144 0.14 -8.08 -0.55
N GLU A 145 1.28 -7.42 -0.34
CA GLU A 145 1.36 -6.13 0.36
C GLU A 145 0.40 -5.09 -0.23
N ILE A 146 0.42 -4.90 -1.56
CA ILE A 146 -0.47 -3.96 -2.26
C ILE A 146 -1.94 -4.36 -2.11
N VAL A 147 -2.28 -5.64 -2.31
CA VAL A 147 -3.66 -6.10 -2.26
C VAL A 147 -4.22 -5.92 -0.85
N PHE A 148 -3.54 -6.43 0.19
CA PHE A 148 -3.98 -6.30 1.57
C PHE A 148 -4.09 -4.81 1.99
N ALA A 149 -3.16 -3.95 1.57
CA ALA A 149 -3.26 -2.50 1.80
C ALA A 149 -4.42 -1.85 1.04
N GLY A 150 -4.75 -2.31 -0.17
CA GLY A 150 -5.91 -1.83 -0.92
C GLY A 150 -7.23 -2.15 -0.21
N TYR A 151 -7.34 -3.35 0.37
CA TYR A 151 -8.53 -3.76 1.12
C TYR A 151 -8.74 -2.99 2.42
N CYS A 152 -7.65 -2.53 3.05
CA CYS A 152 -7.72 -1.61 4.18
C CYS A 152 -8.53 -0.33 3.84
N VAL A 153 -8.44 0.21 2.61
CA VAL A 153 -9.25 1.36 2.18
C VAL A 153 -10.75 1.02 2.22
N LEU A 154 -11.14 -0.16 1.73
CA LEU A 154 -12.54 -0.61 1.74
C LEU A 154 -13.05 -0.76 3.17
N LEU A 155 -12.25 -1.36 4.06
CA LEU A 155 -12.61 -1.55 5.46
C LEU A 155 -12.71 -0.22 6.22
N VAL A 156 -11.85 0.76 5.94
CA VAL A 156 -11.99 2.12 6.50
C VAL A 156 -13.33 2.72 6.10
N ASN A 157 -13.69 2.66 4.82
CA ASN A 157 -14.96 3.22 4.37
C ASN A 157 -16.16 2.55 5.06
N ALA A 158 -16.09 1.23 5.26
CA ALA A 158 -17.10 0.48 5.99
C ALA A 158 -17.18 0.90 7.48
N ASN A 159 -16.04 1.10 8.14
CA ASN A 159 -15.96 1.58 9.52
C ASN A 159 -16.49 3.02 9.66
N VAL A 160 -16.13 3.93 8.74
CA VAL A 160 -16.65 5.31 8.73
C VAL A 160 -18.18 5.31 8.60
N VAL A 161 -18.71 4.49 7.71
CA VAL A 161 -20.17 4.31 7.53
C VAL A 161 -20.85 3.80 8.81
N ALA A 162 -20.17 2.93 9.56
CA ALA A 162 -20.66 2.34 10.79
C ALA A 162 -20.62 3.30 12.00
N ILE A 163 -19.64 4.20 12.06
CA ILE A 163 -19.39 5.09 13.20
C ILE A 163 -20.18 6.41 13.09
N PHE A 164 -20.27 6.98 11.89
CA PHE A 164 -20.86 8.30 11.69
C PHE A 164 -22.37 8.22 11.46
N PRO A 165 -23.15 9.20 12.01
CA PRO A 165 -24.59 9.26 11.80
C PRO A 165 -24.93 9.50 10.33
N THR A 166 -26.10 9.04 9.90
CA THR A 166 -26.57 9.04 8.51
C THR A 166 -26.44 10.41 7.82
N ASN A 167 -26.71 11.49 8.54
CA ASN A 167 -26.68 12.86 8.02
C ASN A 167 -25.30 13.36 7.57
N VAL A 168 -24.20 12.75 8.07
CA VAL A 168 -22.82 13.17 7.75
C VAL A 168 -21.96 12.05 7.18
N ARG A 169 -22.51 10.85 7.04
CA ARG A 169 -21.81 9.65 6.57
C ARG A 169 -21.10 9.85 5.24
N ALA A 170 -21.84 10.33 4.23
CA ALA A 170 -21.29 10.51 2.89
C ALA A 170 -20.12 11.51 2.88
N MET A 171 -20.23 12.57 3.67
CA MET A 171 -19.18 13.59 3.78
C MET A 171 -17.95 13.07 4.52
N ALA A 172 -18.13 12.31 5.60
CA ALA A 172 -17.02 11.70 6.34
C ALA A 172 -16.22 10.72 5.45
N VAL A 173 -16.92 9.89 4.67
CA VAL A 173 -16.27 8.98 3.69
C VAL A 173 -15.52 9.78 2.64
N ALA A 174 -16.17 10.76 2.02
CA ALA A 174 -15.56 11.57 0.95
C ALA A 174 -14.30 12.30 1.45
N LEU A 175 -14.35 12.92 2.63
CA LEU A 175 -13.23 13.66 3.20
C LEU A 175 -12.06 12.72 3.56
N THR A 176 -12.37 11.56 4.14
CA THR A 176 -11.34 10.54 4.46
C THR A 176 -10.63 10.07 3.18
N ASN A 177 -11.39 9.78 2.12
CA ASN A 177 -10.84 9.32 0.85
C ASN A 177 -10.07 10.43 0.11
N MET A 178 -10.50 11.69 0.24
CA MET A 178 -9.80 12.84 -0.35
C MET A 178 -8.41 13.01 0.28
N ILE A 179 -8.31 12.89 1.61
CA ILE A 179 -7.04 12.94 2.34
C ILE A 179 -6.15 11.75 1.93
N GLY A 180 -6.70 10.54 1.85
CA GLY A 180 -5.96 9.36 1.38
C GLY A 180 -5.42 9.52 -0.04
N ARG A 181 -6.23 10.01 -0.98
CA ARG A 181 -5.78 10.27 -2.36
C ARG A 181 -4.69 11.34 -2.43
N LEU A 182 -4.82 12.42 -1.67
CA LEU A 182 -3.77 13.43 -1.60
C LEU A 182 -2.45 12.83 -1.09
N SER A 183 -2.54 11.96 -0.07
CA SER A 183 -1.38 11.27 0.45
C SER A 183 -0.74 10.33 -0.56
N CYS A 184 -1.50 9.72 -1.47
CA CYS A 184 -0.95 8.90 -2.56
C CYS A 184 0.00 9.70 -3.46
N PHE A 185 -0.36 10.92 -3.83
CA PHE A 185 0.49 11.78 -4.66
C PHE A 185 1.78 12.18 -3.96
N VAL A 186 1.69 12.52 -2.67
CA VAL A 186 2.87 12.87 -1.87
C VAL A 186 3.73 11.63 -1.63
N ALA A 187 3.12 10.50 -1.30
CA ALA A 187 3.80 9.25 -1.03
C ALA A 187 4.49 8.71 -2.29
N SER A 188 3.87 8.74 -3.47
CA SER A 188 4.52 8.26 -4.70
C SER A 188 5.78 9.05 -5.03
N ALA A 189 5.74 10.37 -4.86
CA ALA A 189 6.91 11.23 -5.06
C ALA A 189 8.02 10.95 -4.03
N VAL A 190 7.66 10.83 -2.75
CA VAL A 190 8.62 10.56 -1.68
C VAL A 190 9.21 9.15 -1.82
N ILE A 191 8.39 8.13 -2.04
CA ILE A 191 8.82 6.72 -2.21
C ILE A 191 9.82 6.62 -3.35
N GLY A 192 9.58 7.26 -4.49
CA GLY A 192 10.52 7.26 -5.62
C GLY A 192 11.91 7.74 -5.23
N LEU A 193 11.99 8.91 -4.59
CA LEU A 193 13.28 9.48 -4.14
C LEU A 193 13.94 8.62 -3.06
N LEU A 194 13.14 8.12 -2.12
CA LEU A 194 13.64 7.36 -0.97
C LEU A 194 14.10 5.95 -1.37
N MET A 195 13.46 5.34 -2.38
CA MET A 195 13.88 4.05 -2.93
C MET A 195 15.26 4.11 -3.58
N LEU A 196 15.57 5.21 -4.28
CA LEU A 196 16.89 5.42 -4.89
C LEU A 196 17.97 5.61 -3.83
N GLN A 197 17.73 6.50 -2.86
CA GLN A 197 18.72 6.81 -1.83
C GLN A 197 18.89 5.66 -0.82
N ASN A 198 17.78 5.18 -0.24
CA ASN A 198 17.76 4.24 0.87
C ASN A 198 16.56 3.29 0.78
N CYS A 199 16.56 2.40 -0.21
CA CYS A 199 15.55 1.36 -0.39
C CYS A 199 15.09 0.62 0.89
N PRO A 200 15.98 0.10 1.77
CA PRO A 200 15.53 -0.64 2.95
C PRO A 200 14.76 0.25 3.94
N VAL A 201 15.12 1.54 4.03
CA VAL A 201 14.43 2.50 4.91
C VAL A 201 12.99 2.71 4.45
N THR A 202 12.76 2.79 3.14
CA THR A 202 11.43 2.96 2.56
C THR A 202 10.49 1.81 2.93
N PHE A 203 10.91 0.56 2.72
CA PHE A 203 10.09 -0.61 3.06
C PHE A 203 9.84 -0.72 4.58
N TYR A 204 10.82 -0.40 5.42
CA TYR A 204 10.61 -0.35 6.87
C TYR A 204 9.62 0.75 7.28
N MET A 205 9.72 1.94 6.70
CA MET A 205 8.79 3.04 6.97
C MET A 205 7.35 2.68 6.62
N LEU A 206 7.13 2.08 5.44
CA LEU A 206 5.81 1.62 5.01
C LEU A 206 5.26 0.52 5.94
N SER A 207 6.11 -0.42 6.35
CA SER A 207 5.74 -1.50 7.26
C SER A 207 5.38 -0.97 8.66
N VAL A 208 6.18 -0.05 9.21
CA VAL A 208 5.90 0.59 10.52
C VAL A 208 4.59 1.38 10.47
N LEU A 209 4.31 2.07 9.36
CA LEU A 209 3.04 2.78 9.18
C LEU A 209 1.84 1.82 9.23
N LEU A 210 1.94 0.62 8.63
CA LEU A 210 0.91 -0.40 8.71
C LEU A 210 0.73 -0.96 10.13
N PHE A 211 1.82 -1.22 10.86
CA PHE A 211 1.73 -1.67 12.25
C PHE A 211 1.12 -0.59 13.16
N LEU A 212 1.44 0.68 12.92
CA LEU A 212 0.82 1.80 13.61
C LEU A 212 -0.69 1.86 13.32
N CYS A 213 -1.10 1.66 12.07
CA CYS A 213 -2.51 1.54 11.68
C CYS A 213 -3.21 0.37 12.38
N ALA A 214 -2.55 -0.78 12.53
CA ALA A 214 -3.08 -1.91 13.28
C ALA A 214 -3.26 -1.57 14.78
N GLY A 215 -2.27 -0.91 15.39
CA GLY A 215 -2.34 -0.46 16.79
C GLY A 215 -3.45 0.55 17.04
N LEU A 216 -3.59 1.55 16.17
CA LEU A 216 -4.67 2.54 16.24
C LEU A 216 -6.06 1.91 16.07
N THR A 217 -6.16 0.76 15.41
CA THR A 217 -7.46 0.09 15.20
C THR A 217 -8.11 -0.34 16.52
N PHE A 218 -7.31 -0.61 17.56
CA PHE A 218 -7.83 -0.93 18.90
C PHE A 218 -8.50 0.25 19.60
N LEU A 219 -8.18 1.49 19.21
CA LEU A 219 -8.78 2.71 19.77
C LEU A 219 -10.14 3.05 19.14
N LEU A 220 -10.53 2.40 18.03
CA LEU A 220 -11.86 2.59 17.46
C LEU A 220 -12.94 2.02 18.40
N PRO A 221 -14.16 2.59 18.42
CA PRO A 221 -15.24 2.14 19.30
C PRO A 221 -15.80 0.81 18.82
N LYS A 222 -15.94 -0.19 19.71
CA LYS A 222 -16.57 -1.47 19.33
C LYS A 222 -18.04 -1.19 19.02
N LYS A 223 -18.52 -1.77 17.93
CA LYS A 223 -19.95 -1.83 17.67
C LYS A 223 -20.61 -2.74 18.70
#